data_AF-A7SHM6-F1
#
_entry.id   AF-A7SHM6-F1
#
_cell.length_a   1.000
_cell.length_b   1.000
_cell.length_c   1.000
_cell.angle_alpha   90.00
_cell.angle_beta   90.00
_cell.angle_gamma   90.00
#
_symmetry.space_group_name_H-M   'P 1'
#
loop_
_entity.id
_entity.type
_entity.pdbx_description
1 polymer ?
#
loop_
_entity_poly.entity_id
_entity_poly.type
_entity_poly.pdbx_seq_one_letter_code
_entity_poly.pdbx_strand_id
1 'polypeptide(L)'
;MAFILQCNMGESEPVNNLQQSRPNNTATFSRKEGLISLRRPEGSLDGDSGDVSLFFRTPFSRGILFHQGEIAGDFIQVNITSNDTVQLSYDIGNGPEAIVVKSSSPLNTNRLWHKVVVWFNIKEFGLEIDGVTKAKFNPLQKDSQLDAVGDLFIGGYGGAIQGWMPELLNGFIGCIRGFTINGEVLNLARLSKDFHYVSAGCNCTNETRCGDVFDTPPYTPDPSSGSTSLPPGPPRGPAARSGGDDDNYTVIIVVVVLLVILLIVAAILVFIWCSRKHRGLYHTHEDEPLAKTNEPFISLQPHGKDAAEPKKEWYI
;
A
#
# COMPACT_ATOMS: atom_id res chain seq x y z
N MET A 1 -28.72 -35.23 10.15
CA MET A 1 -28.68 -34.60 8.81
C MET A 1 -28.74 -33.09 8.99
N ALA A 2 -28.24 -32.31 8.03
CA ALA A 2 -27.70 -30.97 8.28
C ALA A 2 -28.74 -29.90 8.69
N PHE A 3 -28.32 -29.01 9.59
CA PHE A 3 -28.95 -27.71 9.78
C PHE A 3 -28.52 -26.80 8.61
N ILE A 4 -29.48 -26.29 7.84
CA ILE A 4 -29.21 -25.24 6.85
C ILE A 4 -29.29 -23.89 7.59
N LEU A 5 -28.14 -23.28 7.84
CA LEU A 5 -28.05 -21.88 8.22
C LEU A 5 -28.18 -21.03 6.95
N GLN A 6 -29.36 -20.46 6.72
CA GLN A 6 -29.52 -19.39 5.74
C GLN A 6 -28.87 -18.12 6.30
N CYS A 7 -27.72 -17.74 5.74
CA CYS A 7 -27.21 -16.39 5.89
C CYS A 7 -28.17 -15.44 5.17
N ASN A 8 -28.97 -14.71 5.93
CA ASN A 8 -29.64 -13.50 5.43
C ASN A 8 -28.56 -12.51 5.01
N MET A 9 -28.31 -12.39 3.71
CA MET A 9 -27.74 -11.17 3.15
C MET A 9 -28.83 -10.11 3.27
N GLY A 10 -28.56 -9.05 4.02
CA GLY A 10 -29.48 -7.92 4.12
C GLY A 10 -29.66 -7.31 2.74
N GLU A 11 -30.85 -7.45 2.18
CA GLU A 11 -31.24 -6.82 0.93
C GLU A 11 -31.33 -5.31 1.20
N SER A 12 -30.27 -4.57 0.83
CA SER A 12 -30.26 -3.12 0.94
C SER A 12 -31.32 -2.55 -0.01
N GLU A 13 -32.21 -1.72 0.53
CA GLU A 13 -33.27 -1.11 -0.29
C GLU A 13 -32.67 -0.34 -1.47
N PRO A 14 -33.35 -0.30 -2.63
CA PRO A 14 -32.80 0.30 -3.84
C PRO A 14 -32.71 1.83 -3.71
N VAL A 15 -31.57 2.29 -3.19
CA VAL A 15 -31.14 3.70 -3.25
C VAL A 15 -31.26 4.16 -4.69
N ASN A 16 -31.93 5.29 -4.90
CA ASN A 16 -32.46 5.74 -6.18
C ASN A 16 -31.40 5.73 -7.30
N ASN A 17 -31.35 4.65 -8.11
CA ASN A 17 -30.44 4.49 -9.27
C ASN A 17 -30.48 5.68 -10.26
N LEU A 18 -31.58 6.44 -10.25
CA LEU A 18 -31.80 7.67 -11.00
C LEU A 18 -31.01 8.89 -10.50
N GLN A 19 -30.28 8.81 -9.39
CA GLN A 19 -29.34 9.85 -8.94
C GLN A 19 -27.88 9.51 -9.28
N GLN A 20 -27.43 8.27 -9.02
CA GLN A 20 -26.06 7.81 -9.33
C GLN A 20 -25.66 7.98 -10.81
N SER A 21 -26.61 7.83 -11.74
CA SER A 21 -26.31 7.89 -13.19
C SER A 21 -26.44 9.29 -13.82
N ARG A 22 -26.82 10.33 -13.06
CA ARG A 22 -27.22 11.62 -13.65
C ARG A 22 -26.07 12.30 -14.38
N PRO A 23 -26.20 12.62 -15.68
CA PRO A 23 -25.13 13.27 -16.44
C PRO A 23 -24.82 14.70 -15.98
N ASN A 24 -25.76 15.35 -15.27
CA ASN A 24 -25.56 16.69 -14.71
C ASN A 24 -24.67 16.70 -13.44
N ASN A 25 -24.41 15.55 -12.81
CA ASN A 25 -23.50 15.44 -11.67
C ASN A 25 -22.13 14.88 -12.11
N THR A 26 -21.44 15.67 -12.93
CA THR A 26 -20.15 15.31 -13.55
C THR A 26 -19.15 16.44 -13.35
N ALA A 27 -17.88 16.11 -13.17
CA ALA A 27 -16.76 17.03 -13.23
C ALA A 27 -15.66 16.51 -14.18
N THR A 28 -14.98 17.42 -14.88
CA THR A 28 -13.76 17.15 -15.64
C THR A 28 -12.56 17.67 -14.87
N PHE A 29 -11.55 16.81 -14.74
CA PHE A 29 -10.22 17.10 -14.22
C PHE A 29 -9.30 17.28 -15.42
N SER A 30 -8.79 18.50 -15.62
CA SER A 30 -8.07 18.89 -16.84
C SER A 30 -6.55 18.83 -16.74
N ARG A 31 -6.01 18.60 -15.53
CA ARG A 31 -4.58 18.43 -15.27
C ARG A 31 -4.38 17.50 -14.07
N LYS A 32 -3.19 16.91 -13.95
CA LYS A 32 -2.82 16.01 -12.84
C LYS A 32 -2.76 16.72 -11.47
N GLU A 33 -2.68 18.04 -11.45
CA GLU A 33 -2.79 18.86 -10.23
C GLU A 33 -4.25 19.20 -9.86
N GLY A 34 -5.22 18.84 -10.72
CA GLY A 34 -6.64 19.06 -10.46
C GLY A 34 -7.18 18.03 -9.47
N LEU A 35 -7.72 18.51 -8.34
CA LEU A 35 -8.36 17.67 -7.34
C LEU A 35 -9.52 18.42 -6.68
N ILE A 36 -10.48 17.67 -6.13
CA ILE A 36 -11.49 18.18 -5.19
C ILE A 36 -11.06 17.69 -3.80
N SER A 37 -10.97 18.57 -2.81
CA SER A 37 -10.74 18.20 -1.40
C SER A 37 -12.00 18.44 -0.57
N LEU A 38 -12.36 17.47 0.28
CA LEU A 38 -13.49 17.57 1.19
C LEU A 38 -13.04 17.25 2.61
N ARG A 39 -13.07 18.26 3.47
CA ARG A 39 -12.78 18.12 4.90
C ARG A 39 -13.94 17.42 5.61
N ARG A 40 -13.76 16.13 5.91
CA ARG A 40 -14.77 15.24 6.51
C ARG A 40 -16.16 15.41 5.88
N PRO A 41 -16.40 14.87 4.66
CA PRO A 41 -17.75 14.86 4.10
C PRO A 41 -18.73 14.17 5.07
N GLU A 42 -19.99 14.59 5.03
CA GLU A 42 -21.08 13.77 5.56
C GLU A 42 -20.99 12.39 4.88
N GLY A 43 -21.03 11.33 5.69
CA GLY A 43 -20.79 9.96 5.21
C GLY A 43 -19.33 9.55 4.95
N SER A 44 -18.33 10.15 5.62
CA SER A 44 -16.90 9.72 5.63
C SER A 44 -16.67 8.19 5.60
N LEU A 45 -15.58 7.72 4.96
CA LEU A 45 -15.16 6.30 4.94
C LEU A 45 -14.48 5.81 6.23
N ASP A 46 -14.78 6.44 7.36
CA ASP A 46 -14.25 6.10 8.68
C ASP A 46 -15.22 5.13 9.37
N GLY A 47 -14.72 3.99 9.87
CA GLY A 47 -15.47 3.04 10.68
C GLY A 47 -15.44 1.57 10.23
N ASP A 48 -16.40 0.80 10.73
CA ASP A 48 -16.52 -0.67 10.57
C ASP A 48 -16.93 -1.13 9.17
N SER A 49 -17.50 -0.24 8.35
CA SER A 49 -17.99 -0.54 7.01
C SER A 49 -18.25 0.72 6.20
N GLY A 50 -18.09 0.64 4.88
CA GLY A 50 -18.52 1.70 3.98
C GLY A 50 -18.49 1.30 2.51
N ASP A 51 -19.09 2.13 1.67
CA ASP A 51 -19.10 1.98 0.21
C ASP A 51 -18.74 3.28 -0.52
N VAL A 52 -18.08 3.13 -1.66
CA VAL A 52 -17.89 4.19 -2.66
C VAL A 52 -18.32 3.65 -4.01
N SER A 53 -19.08 4.44 -4.78
CA SER A 53 -19.28 4.16 -6.19
C SER A 53 -19.11 5.41 -7.05
N LEU A 54 -18.56 5.24 -8.25
CA LEU A 54 -18.38 6.32 -9.21
C LEU A 54 -18.36 5.77 -10.62
N PHE A 55 -18.58 6.66 -11.59
CA PHE A 55 -18.25 6.38 -12.99
C PHE A 55 -17.12 7.30 -13.45
N PHE A 56 -16.14 6.75 -14.16
CA PHE A 56 -15.05 7.52 -14.76
C PHE A 56 -14.94 7.30 -16.26
N ARG A 57 -14.29 8.25 -16.94
CA ARG A 57 -13.90 8.17 -18.35
C ARG A 57 -12.60 8.95 -18.56
N THR A 58 -11.59 8.34 -19.16
CA THR A 58 -10.26 8.94 -19.33
C THR A 58 -9.56 8.44 -20.61
N PRO A 59 -8.66 9.22 -21.23
CA PRO A 59 -7.70 8.72 -22.21
C PRO A 59 -6.39 8.18 -21.59
N PHE A 60 -6.18 8.35 -20.28
CA PHE A 60 -4.92 8.02 -19.62
C PHE A 60 -4.96 6.63 -18.96
N SER A 61 -3.80 5.99 -18.89
CA SER A 61 -3.62 4.65 -18.32
C SER A 61 -3.22 4.64 -16.84
N ARG A 62 -3.13 5.82 -16.21
CA ARG A 62 -2.86 6.02 -14.79
C ARG A 62 -3.66 7.21 -14.27
N GLY A 63 -4.00 7.18 -12.98
CA GLY A 63 -4.68 8.30 -12.32
C GLY A 63 -5.34 7.87 -11.01
N ILE A 64 -5.20 8.68 -9.96
CA ILE A 64 -5.91 8.48 -8.68
C ILE A 64 -7.36 8.94 -8.82
N LEU A 65 -8.32 8.02 -8.65
CA LEU A 65 -9.75 8.32 -8.70
C LEU A 65 -10.20 8.98 -7.38
N PHE A 66 -9.80 8.43 -6.25
CA PHE A 66 -9.91 9.06 -4.94
C PHE A 66 -8.88 8.53 -3.93
N HIS A 67 -8.64 9.30 -2.88
CA HIS A 67 -7.84 8.95 -1.71
C HIS A 67 -8.49 9.57 -0.46
N GLN A 68 -8.62 8.83 0.63
CA GLN A 68 -8.95 9.36 1.96
C GLN A 68 -7.98 8.80 3.01
N GLY A 69 -7.63 9.64 3.99
CA GLY A 69 -6.71 9.30 5.09
C GLY A 69 -5.34 9.96 4.93
N GLU A 70 -4.39 9.51 5.74
CA GLU A 70 -2.98 9.93 5.66
C GLU A 70 -2.11 8.74 5.28
N ILE A 71 -1.22 8.93 4.30
CA ILE A 71 -0.21 7.93 3.85
C ILE A 71 0.54 7.21 4.98
N ALA A 72 0.81 7.92 6.07
CA ALA A 72 1.63 7.45 7.18
C ALA A 72 0.82 6.76 8.29
N GLY A 73 -0.50 6.61 8.09
CA GLY A 73 -1.42 5.87 8.93
C GLY A 73 -2.47 5.20 8.05
N ASP A 74 -3.70 5.13 8.56
CA ASP A 74 -4.81 4.50 7.86
C ASP A 74 -5.25 5.31 6.64
N PHE A 75 -5.43 4.63 5.51
CA PHE A 75 -5.89 5.24 4.27
C PHE A 75 -6.67 4.27 3.41
N ILE A 76 -7.43 4.82 2.46
CA ILE A 76 -8.07 4.07 1.37
C ILE A 76 -7.93 4.87 0.06
N GLN A 77 -7.48 4.20 -1.00
CA GLN A 77 -7.21 4.81 -2.30
C GLN A 77 -7.65 3.90 -3.43
N VAL A 78 -8.23 4.47 -4.49
CA VAL A 78 -8.43 3.79 -5.76
C VAL A 78 -7.70 4.53 -6.87
N ASN A 79 -6.91 3.80 -7.66
CA ASN A 79 -6.19 4.32 -8.81
C ASN A 79 -6.24 3.37 -10.02
N ILE A 80 -6.18 3.97 -11.21
CA ILE A 80 -5.89 3.27 -12.46
C ILE A 80 -4.37 3.05 -12.50
N THR A 81 -3.93 1.82 -12.75
CA THR A 81 -2.49 1.44 -12.78
C THR A 81 -2.01 1.06 -14.17
N SER A 82 -2.91 0.63 -15.06
CA SER A 82 -2.64 0.37 -16.48
C SER A 82 -3.88 0.62 -17.34
N ASN A 83 -3.72 0.43 -18.66
CA ASN A 83 -4.81 0.50 -19.65
C ASN A 83 -6.04 -0.37 -19.32
N ASP A 84 -5.89 -1.43 -18.51
CA ASP A 84 -6.92 -2.44 -18.22
C ASP A 84 -7.12 -2.70 -16.73
N THR A 85 -6.37 -2.04 -15.84
CA THR A 85 -6.27 -2.43 -14.42
C THR A 85 -6.60 -1.28 -13.47
N VAL A 86 -7.47 -1.56 -12.50
CA VAL A 86 -7.78 -0.72 -11.33
C VAL A 86 -7.24 -1.40 -10.07
N GLN A 87 -6.68 -0.61 -9.17
CA GLN A 87 -6.20 -1.05 -7.87
C GLN A 87 -6.93 -0.29 -6.77
N LEU A 88 -7.34 -1.04 -5.75
CA LEU A 88 -7.72 -0.53 -4.43
C LEU A 88 -6.53 -0.79 -3.51
N SER A 89 -6.04 0.23 -2.82
CA SER A 89 -5.02 0.13 -1.79
C SER A 89 -5.54 0.70 -0.48
N TYR A 90 -5.20 0.06 0.63
CA TYR A 90 -5.63 0.46 1.97
C TYR A 90 -4.58 0.09 3.02
N ASP A 91 -4.60 0.80 4.14
CA ASP A 91 -3.97 0.42 5.41
C ASP A 91 -4.98 0.66 6.53
N ILE A 92 -5.01 -0.24 7.52
CA ILE A 92 -5.88 -0.21 8.71
C ILE A 92 -5.09 -0.47 10.01
N GLY A 93 -3.78 -0.19 9.98
CA GLY A 93 -2.82 -0.45 11.04
C GLY A 93 -2.03 -1.77 10.87
N ASN A 94 -2.19 -2.48 9.75
CA ASN A 94 -1.47 -3.73 9.45
C ASN A 94 -0.37 -3.58 8.41
N GLY A 95 -0.16 -2.37 7.87
CA GLY A 95 0.67 -2.13 6.70
C GLY A 95 -0.14 -2.16 5.39
N PRO A 96 0.35 -1.52 4.33
CA PRO A 96 -0.42 -1.30 3.12
C PRO A 96 -0.69 -2.59 2.35
N GLU A 97 -1.96 -2.85 2.05
CA GLU A 97 -2.43 -3.92 1.17
C GLU A 97 -2.94 -3.38 -0.18
N ALA A 98 -3.20 -4.30 -1.11
CA ALA A 98 -3.80 -4.00 -2.40
C ALA A 98 -4.72 -5.12 -2.93
N ILE A 99 -5.81 -4.72 -3.60
CA ILE A 99 -6.68 -5.56 -4.44
C ILE A 99 -6.60 -5.04 -5.87
N VAL A 100 -6.21 -5.90 -6.80
CA VAL A 100 -5.96 -5.54 -8.21
C VAL A 100 -6.95 -6.26 -9.11
N VAL A 101 -7.78 -5.51 -9.85
CA VAL A 101 -8.80 -6.05 -10.74
C VAL A 101 -8.57 -5.56 -12.17
N LYS A 102 -8.71 -6.48 -13.13
CA LYS A 102 -8.64 -6.18 -14.56
C LYS A 102 -10.06 -6.05 -15.13
N SER A 103 -10.36 -4.95 -15.81
CA SER A 103 -11.59 -4.81 -16.59
C SER A 103 -11.55 -5.74 -17.81
N SER A 104 -12.74 -6.12 -18.30
CA SER A 104 -12.88 -6.83 -19.58
C SER A 104 -12.63 -5.94 -20.81
N SER A 105 -12.43 -4.63 -20.63
CA SER A 105 -12.18 -3.69 -21.73
C SER A 105 -11.15 -2.61 -21.36
N PRO A 106 -10.45 -1.98 -22.33
CA PRO A 106 -9.47 -0.95 -22.03
C PRO A 106 -10.13 0.34 -21.49
N LEU A 107 -9.68 0.76 -20.32
CA LEU A 107 -10.17 1.90 -19.53
C LEU A 107 -9.81 3.26 -20.14
N ASN A 108 -8.67 3.30 -20.84
CA ASN A 108 -8.05 4.53 -21.35
C ASN A 108 -8.53 4.91 -22.76
N THR A 109 -9.68 4.40 -23.22
CA THR A 109 -10.18 4.67 -24.58
C THR A 109 -10.83 6.03 -24.76
N ASN A 110 -11.14 6.73 -23.66
CA ASN A 110 -11.99 7.91 -23.62
C ASN A 110 -13.28 7.79 -24.46
N ARG A 111 -13.91 6.60 -24.48
CA ARG A 111 -15.16 6.34 -25.22
C ARG A 111 -16.27 5.84 -24.31
N LEU A 112 -15.96 4.86 -23.47
CA LEU A 112 -16.90 4.26 -22.53
C LEU A 112 -16.82 4.97 -21.17
N TRP A 113 -17.89 4.81 -20.39
CA TRP A 113 -17.89 5.11 -18.97
C TRP A 113 -17.67 3.79 -18.23
N HIS A 114 -16.68 3.76 -17.35
CA HIS A 114 -16.36 2.61 -16.53
C HIS A 114 -16.93 2.82 -15.12
N LYS A 115 -17.50 1.78 -14.52
CA LYS A 115 -18.06 1.84 -13.15
C LYS A 115 -17.08 1.22 -12.17
N VAL A 116 -16.73 1.97 -11.13
CA VAL A 116 -16.01 1.46 -9.97
C VAL A 116 -16.97 1.36 -8.80
N VAL A 117 -16.91 0.24 -8.08
CA VAL A 117 -17.49 0.12 -6.73
C VAL A 117 -16.41 -0.40 -5.80
N VAL A 118 -16.30 0.23 -4.63
CA VAL A 118 -15.52 -0.25 -3.50
C VAL A 118 -16.45 -0.43 -2.32
N TRP A 119 -16.26 -1.52 -1.57
CA TRP A 119 -16.91 -1.74 -0.29
C TRP A 119 -15.91 -2.32 0.68
N PHE A 120 -16.14 -2.09 1.96
CA PHE A 120 -15.41 -2.77 3.02
C PHE A 120 -16.33 -3.01 4.21
N ASN A 121 -15.96 -4.00 5.03
CA ASN A 121 -16.52 -4.24 6.35
C ASN A 121 -15.50 -5.01 7.21
N ILE A 122 -15.82 -5.21 8.49
CA ILE A 122 -15.05 -6.03 9.46
C ILE A 122 -14.63 -7.45 9.01
N LYS A 123 -15.11 -7.95 7.87
CA LYS A 123 -14.69 -9.25 7.30
C LYS A 123 -13.83 -9.14 6.06
N GLU A 124 -14.04 -8.13 5.22
CA GLU A 124 -13.43 -8.06 3.87
C GLU A 124 -13.42 -6.65 3.27
N PHE A 125 -12.47 -6.44 2.37
CA PHE A 125 -12.40 -5.32 1.43
C PHE A 125 -12.67 -5.85 0.02
N GLY A 126 -13.36 -5.06 -0.81
CA GLY A 126 -13.74 -5.44 -2.16
C GLY A 126 -13.66 -4.32 -3.18
N LEU A 127 -13.36 -4.69 -4.43
CA LEU A 127 -13.29 -3.83 -5.59
C LEU A 127 -14.00 -4.49 -6.78
N GLU A 128 -14.89 -3.73 -7.42
CA GLU A 128 -15.54 -4.05 -8.69
C GLU A 128 -15.14 -3.01 -9.75
N ILE A 129 -14.83 -3.50 -10.95
CA ILE A 129 -14.69 -2.69 -12.17
C ILE A 129 -15.54 -3.31 -13.28
N ASP A 130 -16.54 -2.58 -13.77
CA ASP A 130 -17.46 -3.00 -14.84
C ASP A 130 -18.14 -4.38 -14.59
N GLY A 131 -18.44 -4.70 -13.33
CA GLY A 131 -19.00 -6.00 -12.92
C GLY A 131 -17.99 -7.13 -12.72
N VAL A 132 -16.69 -6.88 -12.94
CA VAL A 132 -15.61 -7.80 -12.56
C VAL A 132 -15.21 -7.50 -11.11
N THR A 133 -15.42 -8.46 -10.22
CA THR A 133 -15.29 -8.29 -8.76
C THR A 133 -14.17 -9.14 -8.17
N LYS A 134 -13.43 -8.58 -7.20
CA LYS A 134 -12.57 -9.32 -6.26
C LYS A 134 -12.70 -8.76 -4.85
N ALA A 135 -12.58 -9.63 -3.86
CA ALA A 135 -12.48 -9.28 -2.45
C ALA A 135 -11.27 -9.97 -1.80
N LYS A 136 -10.84 -9.43 -0.65
CA LYS A 136 -9.88 -10.04 0.29
C LYS A 136 -10.44 -9.95 1.70
N PHE A 137 -10.12 -10.93 2.53
CA PHE A 137 -10.41 -10.85 3.96
C PHE A 137 -9.70 -9.65 4.60
N ASN A 138 -10.37 -9.01 5.56
CA ASN A 138 -9.78 -7.99 6.40
C ASN A 138 -8.64 -8.64 7.22
N PRO A 139 -7.39 -8.16 7.12
CA PRO A 139 -6.22 -8.79 7.78
C PRO A 139 -6.27 -8.71 9.31
N LEU A 140 -6.95 -7.69 9.88
CA LEU A 140 -7.17 -7.52 11.32
C LEU A 140 -8.56 -8.01 11.77
N GLN A 141 -9.39 -8.47 10.84
CA GLN A 141 -10.74 -8.98 11.10
C GLN A 141 -11.57 -7.99 11.94
N LYS A 142 -12.03 -8.41 13.13
CA LYS A 142 -12.84 -7.60 14.05
C LYS A 142 -12.01 -6.77 15.03
N ASP A 143 -10.69 -6.80 14.91
CA ASP A 143 -9.79 -6.19 15.89
C ASP A 143 -9.38 -4.76 15.50
N SER A 144 -9.66 -4.33 14.25
CA SER A 144 -9.49 -2.94 13.79
C SER A 144 -10.52 -2.55 12.73
N GLN A 145 -10.83 -1.26 12.69
CA GLN A 145 -11.68 -0.59 11.70
C GLN A 145 -10.81 0.31 10.80
N LEU A 146 -11.37 0.85 9.71
CA LEU A 146 -10.65 1.84 8.90
C LEU A 146 -10.75 3.23 9.55
N ASP A 147 -9.69 3.70 10.23
CA ASP A 147 -9.64 5.03 10.85
C ASP A 147 -9.00 6.05 9.88
N ALA A 148 -9.60 6.22 8.71
CA ALA A 148 -9.08 7.08 7.63
C ALA A 148 -9.25 8.59 7.95
N VAL A 149 -8.60 9.05 9.03
CA VAL A 149 -8.57 10.44 9.49
C VAL A 149 -7.93 11.32 8.44
N GLY A 150 -8.73 12.17 7.80
CA GLY A 150 -8.22 13.14 6.84
C GLY A 150 -9.29 13.84 6.04
N ASP A 151 -8.84 14.55 5.01
CA ASP A 151 -9.70 15.04 3.94
C ASP A 151 -9.88 13.92 2.89
N LEU A 152 -11.05 13.88 2.24
CA LEU A 152 -11.25 13.07 1.04
C LEU A 152 -10.79 13.87 -0.18
N PHE A 153 -9.85 13.32 -0.94
CA PHE A 153 -9.40 13.83 -2.22
C PHE A 153 -10.02 13.03 -3.37
N ILE A 154 -10.57 13.72 -4.37
CA ILE A 154 -11.10 13.13 -5.61
C ILE A 154 -10.27 13.65 -6.78
N GLY A 155 -9.84 12.74 -7.65
CA GLY A 155 -9.02 13.06 -8.83
C GLY A 155 -7.52 13.21 -8.56
N GLY A 156 -7.05 13.04 -7.32
CA GLY A 156 -5.64 13.19 -6.97
C GLY A 156 -5.40 12.96 -5.48
N TYR A 157 -4.21 13.35 -5.01
CA TYR A 157 -3.85 13.39 -3.60
C TYR A 157 -3.36 14.80 -3.23
N GLY A 158 -3.92 15.39 -2.19
CA GLY A 158 -3.64 16.78 -1.79
C GLY A 158 -2.67 16.96 -0.62
N GLY A 159 -2.22 15.86 0.02
CA GLY A 159 -1.26 15.92 1.11
C GLY A 159 0.20 16.02 0.65
N ALA A 160 1.12 16.06 1.61
CA ALA A 160 2.56 16.14 1.31
C ALA A 160 3.06 14.83 0.66
N ILE A 161 3.42 14.89 -0.63
CA ILE A 161 4.04 13.76 -1.33
C ILE A 161 5.51 13.69 -0.92
N GLN A 162 5.86 12.62 -0.20
CA GLN A 162 7.26 12.34 0.10
C GLN A 162 7.95 11.74 -1.12
N GLY A 163 9.24 12.04 -1.33
CA GLY A 163 9.98 11.69 -2.55
C GLY A 163 10.10 10.18 -2.86
N TRP A 164 9.72 9.31 -1.93
CA TRP A 164 9.63 7.86 -2.12
C TRP A 164 8.27 7.37 -2.68
N MET A 165 7.31 8.27 -2.94
CA MET A 165 5.98 7.95 -3.49
C MET A 165 5.69 8.62 -4.83
N PRO A 166 6.44 8.32 -5.91
CA PRO A 166 6.21 8.92 -7.23
C PRO A 166 4.84 8.57 -7.82
N GLU A 167 4.19 7.49 -7.38
CA GLU A 167 2.87 7.09 -7.88
C GLU A 167 1.76 8.10 -7.54
N LEU A 168 1.91 8.85 -6.43
CA LEU A 168 0.96 9.87 -6.01
C LEU A 168 0.98 11.15 -6.86
N LEU A 169 2.00 11.31 -7.71
CA LEU A 169 2.08 12.41 -8.68
C LEU A 169 1.14 12.20 -9.88
N ASN A 170 0.55 11.00 -10.02
CA ASN A 170 -0.39 10.67 -11.10
C ASN A 170 -1.84 11.04 -10.68
N GLY A 171 -2.13 12.33 -10.62
CA GLY A 171 -3.52 12.79 -10.56
C GLY A 171 -4.30 12.37 -11.82
N PHE A 172 -5.60 12.18 -11.66
CA PHE A 172 -6.49 11.76 -12.72
C PHE A 172 -6.81 12.92 -13.68
N ILE A 173 -6.70 12.65 -14.97
CA ILE A 173 -7.16 13.54 -16.04
C ILE A 173 -8.28 12.81 -16.78
N GLY A 174 -9.46 13.42 -16.88
CA GLY A 174 -10.66 12.72 -17.31
C GLY A 174 -11.95 13.31 -16.74
N CYS A 175 -13.06 12.59 -16.90
CA CYS A 175 -14.34 12.91 -16.26
C CYS A 175 -14.66 11.92 -15.14
N ILE A 176 -15.15 12.40 -14.00
CA ILE A 176 -15.80 11.60 -12.96
C ILE A 176 -17.24 12.07 -12.79
N ARG A 177 -18.18 11.15 -12.65
CA ARG A 177 -19.60 11.45 -12.37
C ARG A 177 -20.19 10.48 -11.36
N GLY A 178 -21.28 10.91 -10.73
CA GLY A 178 -22.09 10.03 -9.89
C GLY A 178 -21.34 9.49 -8.67
N PHE A 179 -20.38 10.25 -8.14
CA PHE A 179 -19.61 9.86 -6.97
C PHE A 179 -20.53 9.76 -5.76
N THR A 180 -20.54 8.60 -5.10
CA THR A 180 -21.30 8.32 -3.89
C THR A 180 -20.41 7.79 -2.79
N ILE A 181 -20.77 8.10 -1.55
CA ILE A 181 -20.11 7.60 -0.34
C ILE A 181 -21.21 7.17 0.61
N ASN A 182 -21.20 5.92 1.07
CA ASN A 182 -22.21 5.39 2.01
C ASN A 182 -23.65 5.65 1.54
N GLY A 183 -23.91 5.48 0.24
CA GLY A 183 -25.18 5.80 -0.43
C GLY A 183 -25.47 7.29 -0.69
N GLU A 184 -24.77 8.24 -0.08
CA GLU A 184 -24.97 9.69 -0.29
C GLU A 184 -24.33 10.18 -1.59
N VAL A 185 -25.02 11.07 -2.32
CA VAL A 185 -24.58 11.54 -3.65
C VAL A 185 -23.86 12.87 -3.56
N LEU A 186 -22.57 12.87 -3.89
CA LEU A 186 -21.74 14.06 -3.87
C LEU A 186 -21.95 14.92 -5.13
N ASN A 187 -22.29 16.21 -4.96
CA ASN A 187 -22.54 17.12 -6.07
C ASN A 187 -21.24 17.70 -6.68
N LEU A 188 -20.55 16.88 -7.49
CA LEU A 188 -19.32 17.22 -8.20
C LEU A 188 -19.46 18.48 -9.07
N ALA A 189 -20.60 18.66 -9.74
CA ALA A 189 -20.83 19.82 -10.60
C ALA A 189 -20.92 21.15 -9.81
N ARG A 190 -21.35 21.10 -8.54
CA ARG A 190 -21.23 22.24 -7.60
C ARG A 190 -19.78 22.41 -7.17
N LEU A 191 -19.18 21.36 -6.62
CA LEU A 191 -17.84 21.40 -6.01
C LEU A 191 -16.75 21.82 -6.98
N SER A 192 -16.81 21.38 -8.24
CA SER A 192 -15.84 21.71 -9.29
C SER A 192 -15.58 23.21 -9.50
N LYS A 193 -16.48 24.09 -9.04
CA LYS A 193 -16.33 25.55 -9.14
C LYS A 193 -15.36 26.13 -8.10
N ASP A 194 -15.12 25.38 -7.02
CA ASP A 194 -14.34 25.81 -5.87
C ASP A 194 -12.86 25.34 -5.98
N PHE A 195 -12.51 24.55 -7.02
CA PHE A 195 -11.19 23.93 -7.19
C PHE A 195 -10.53 24.24 -8.54
N HIS A 196 -9.21 24.42 -8.53
CA HIS A 196 -8.44 24.69 -9.74
C HIS A 196 -8.29 23.45 -10.62
N TYR A 197 -8.27 23.64 -11.95
CA TYR A 197 -8.19 22.58 -12.96
C TYR A 197 -9.32 21.54 -12.94
N VAL A 198 -10.39 21.82 -12.17
CA VAL A 198 -11.63 21.05 -12.19
C VAL A 198 -12.72 21.93 -12.81
N SER A 199 -13.66 21.34 -13.56
CA SER A 199 -14.78 22.07 -14.18
C SER A 199 -16.03 21.21 -14.27
N ALA A 200 -17.21 21.84 -14.24
CA ALA A 200 -18.49 21.12 -14.29
C ALA A 200 -18.77 20.50 -15.68
N GLY A 201 -19.38 19.33 -15.69
CA GLY A 201 -19.69 18.56 -16.90
C GLY A 201 -18.52 17.70 -17.39
N CYS A 202 -18.66 17.14 -18.60
CA CYS A 202 -17.61 16.36 -19.26
C CYS A 202 -17.23 17.00 -20.61
N ASN A 203 -16.22 17.86 -20.60
CA ASN A 203 -15.69 18.53 -21.81
C ASN A 203 -14.52 17.76 -22.47
N CYS A 204 -14.12 16.66 -21.83
CA CYS A 204 -13.02 15.75 -22.14
C CYS A 204 -13.27 14.87 -23.39
N THR A 205 -13.67 15.45 -24.52
CA THR A 205 -14.16 14.65 -25.68
C THR A 205 -13.06 13.96 -26.48
N ASN A 206 -11.85 14.52 -26.47
CA ASN A 206 -10.67 14.10 -27.23
C ASN A 206 -9.44 14.27 -26.35
N GLU A 207 -8.34 13.55 -26.62
CA GLU A 207 -7.07 13.62 -25.86
C GLU A 207 -6.58 15.07 -25.67
N THR A 208 -6.51 15.84 -26.76
CA THR A 208 -6.12 17.27 -26.77
C THR A 208 -7.08 18.23 -26.06
N ARG A 209 -8.24 17.75 -25.60
CA ARG A 209 -9.23 18.51 -24.81
C ARG A 209 -9.39 17.97 -23.39
N CYS A 210 -8.78 16.84 -23.07
CA CYS A 210 -8.81 16.27 -21.73
C CYS A 210 -7.77 16.88 -20.82
N GLY A 211 -6.61 17.29 -21.35
CA GLY A 211 -5.59 18.02 -20.60
C GLY A 211 -4.40 18.36 -21.49
N ASP A 212 -3.48 19.18 -20.96
CA ASP A 212 -2.25 19.52 -21.66
C ASP A 212 -1.32 18.30 -21.72
N VAL A 213 -1.18 17.70 -22.90
CA VAL A 213 -0.32 16.52 -23.13
C VAL A 213 1.14 16.92 -23.06
N PHE A 214 1.72 16.85 -21.86
CA PHE A 214 3.17 17.06 -21.60
C PHE A 214 3.86 15.79 -21.08
N ASP A 215 3.54 14.64 -21.69
CA ASP A 215 4.26 13.36 -21.50
C ASP A 215 4.96 12.85 -22.79
N THR A 216 5.44 13.77 -23.63
CA THR A 216 6.61 13.53 -24.51
C THR A 216 7.33 14.85 -24.82
N PRO A 217 8.64 14.98 -24.62
CA PRO A 217 9.41 16.02 -25.31
C PRO A 217 9.48 15.68 -26.81
N PRO A 218 9.06 16.57 -27.73
CA PRO A 218 9.14 16.29 -29.16
C PRO A 218 10.59 16.27 -29.62
N TYR A 219 11.15 15.10 -29.90
CA TYR A 219 12.38 15.01 -30.68
C TYR A 219 12.06 15.22 -32.16
N THR A 220 12.06 16.48 -32.58
CA THR A 220 12.12 16.85 -34.01
C THR A 220 13.56 17.18 -34.37
N PRO A 221 14.27 16.36 -35.16
CA PRO A 221 15.53 16.78 -35.76
C PRO A 221 15.22 17.83 -36.85
N ASP A 222 15.55 19.09 -36.59
CA ASP A 222 15.39 20.19 -37.56
C ASP A 222 16.44 20.06 -38.69
N PRO A 223 16.03 19.89 -39.97
CA PRO A 223 16.93 19.72 -41.08
C PRO A 223 17.24 21.01 -41.85
N SER A 224 17.23 22.20 -41.23
CA SER A 224 17.65 23.43 -41.91
C SER A 224 18.15 24.59 -41.03
N SER A 225 19.47 24.63 -40.75
CA SER A 225 20.17 25.93 -40.60
C SER A 225 21.62 25.85 -41.10
N GLY A 226 21.87 26.49 -42.23
CA GLY A 226 23.20 26.58 -42.82
C GLY A 226 24.09 27.59 -42.09
N SER A 227 25.33 27.16 -41.82
CA SER A 227 26.55 27.97 -41.66
C SER A 227 26.43 29.51 -41.65
N THR A 228 26.78 30.13 -40.53
CA THR A 228 27.50 31.42 -40.54
C THR A 228 28.72 31.30 -39.62
N SER A 229 29.90 31.60 -40.14
CA SER A 229 31.16 31.53 -39.41
C SER A 229 31.38 32.76 -38.52
N LEU A 230 31.89 32.54 -37.30
CA LEU A 230 32.41 33.59 -36.42
C LEU A 230 33.93 33.44 -36.27
N PRO A 231 34.67 34.54 -36.00
CA PRO A 231 36.13 34.58 -36.14
C PRO A 231 36.88 33.80 -35.03
N PRO A 232 38.14 33.42 -35.27
CA PRO A 232 38.92 32.63 -34.32
C PRO A 232 39.28 33.43 -33.06
N GLY A 233 38.87 32.91 -31.90
CA GLY A 233 39.37 33.35 -30.59
C GLY A 233 40.79 32.84 -30.29
N PRO A 234 41.45 33.39 -29.25
CA PRO A 234 42.84 33.07 -28.91
C PRO A 234 43.03 31.62 -28.43
N PRO A 235 44.26 31.07 -28.50
CA PRO A 235 44.53 29.67 -28.20
C PRO A 235 44.17 29.31 -26.75
N ARG A 236 43.30 28.31 -26.61
CA ARG A 236 42.85 27.79 -25.32
C ARG A 236 43.98 26.95 -24.70
N GLY A 237 44.42 27.34 -23.50
CA GLY A 237 45.32 26.53 -22.67
C GLY A 237 44.71 25.17 -22.28
N PRO A 238 45.48 24.27 -21.63
CA PRO A 238 45.05 22.91 -21.33
C PRO A 238 43.74 22.89 -20.53
N ALA A 239 42.87 21.95 -20.87
CA ALA A 239 41.50 21.90 -20.40
C ALA A 239 41.40 21.80 -18.86
N ALA A 240 40.86 22.84 -18.23
CA ALA A 240 40.27 22.72 -16.90
C ALA A 240 39.04 21.82 -17.00
N ARG A 241 39.15 20.62 -16.41
CA ARG A 241 38.08 19.63 -16.35
C ARG A 241 37.02 20.12 -15.36
N SER A 242 35.95 20.74 -15.87
CA SER A 242 34.76 21.00 -15.07
C SER A 242 34.12 19.67 -14.72
N GLY A 243 34.25 19.24 -13.47
CA GLY A 243 33.44 18.14 -12.94
C GLY A 243 31.97 18.55 -12.98
N GLY A 244 31.10 17.61 -13.34
CA GLY A 244 29.68 17.71 -13.01
C GLY A 244 29.47 17.28 -11.56
N ASP A 245 28.43 17.78 -10.91
CA ASP A 245 28.08 17.48 -9.51
C ASP A 245 27.53 16.04 -9.29
N ASP A 246 28.26 15.02 -9.76
CA ASP A 246 28.05 13.61 -9.42
C ASP A 246 28.89 13.18 -8.18
N ASP A 247 29.81 14.05 -7.76
CA ASP A 247 30.78 13.82 -6.68
C ASP A 247 30.11 13.69 -5.30
N ASN A 248 28.99 14.39 -5.07
CA ASN A 248 28.31 14.37 -3.78
C ASN A 248 27.66 13.00 -3.48
N TYR A 249 26.98 12.41 -4.47
CA TYR A 249 26.30 11.12 -4.27
C TYR A 249 27.29 9.96 -4.09
N THR A 250 28.41 9.97 -4.81
CA THR A 250 29.46 8.96 -4.66
C THR A 250 30.18 9.05 -3.31
N VAL A 251 30.47 10.26 -2.82
CA VAL A 251 31.03 10.47 -1.46
C VAL A 251 30.02 10.04 -0.38
N ILE A 252 28.74 10.40 -0.51
CA ILE A 252 27.69 9.98 0.43
C ILE A 252 27.58 8.44 0.49
N ILE A 253 27.57 7.75 -0.65
CA ILE A 253 27.53 6.27 -0.68
C ILE A 253 28.72 5.68 0.08
N VAL A 254 29.95 6.16 -0.16
CA VAL A 254 31.15 5.62 0.51
C VAL A 254 31.07 5.82 2.03
N VAL A 255 30.61 6.99 2.50
CA VAL A 255 30.42 7.27 3.92
C VAL A 255 29.36 6.35 4.55
N VAL A 256 28.22 6.17 3.90
CA VAL A 256 27.14 5.28 4.38
C VAL A 256 27.61 3.82 4.43
N VAL A 257 28.31 3.34 3.41
CA VAL A 257 28.86 1.97 3.38
C VAL A 257 29.88 1.76 4.50
N LEU A 258 30.76 2.74 4.76
CA LEU A 258 31.72 2.67 5.88
C LEU A 258 31.01 2.65 7.25
N LEU A 259 29.95 3.45 7.44
CA LEU A 259 29.17 3.43 8.68
C LEU A 259 28.45 2.09 8.90
N VAL A 260 27.86 1.50 7.85
CA VAL A 260 27.22 0.16 7.93
C VAL A 260 28.24 -0.92 8.27
N ILE A 261 29.44 -0.89 7.66
CA ILE A 261 30.53 -1.83 7.99
C ILE A 261 30.95 -1.69 9.46
N LEU A 262 31.11 -0.45 9.97
CA LEU A 262 31.44 -0.21 11.37
C LEU A 262 30.38 -0.74 12.34
N LEU A 263 29.10 -0.58 12.03
CA LEU A 263 27.99 -1.13 12.83
C LEU A 263 28.00 -2.66 12.83
N ILE A 264 28.26 -3.30 11.69
CA ILE A 264 28.39 -4.77 11.58
C ILE A 264 29.58 -5.26 12.41
N VAL A 265 30.74 -4.60 12.31
CA VAL A 265 31.93 -4.95 13.12
C VAL A 265 31.65 -4.76 14.62
N ALA A 266 31.00 -3.68 15.02
CA ALA A 266 30.60 -3.46 16.41
C ALA A 266 29.64 -4.55 16.92
N ALA A 267 28.64 -4.94 16.12
CA ALA A 267 27.71 -6.02 16.45
C ALA A 267 28.44 -7.38 16.58
N ILE A 268 29.39 -7.68 15.69
CA ILE A 268 30.23 -8.89 15.76
C ILE A 268 31.12 -8.85 17.02
N LEU A 269 31.73 -7.72 17.36
CA LEU A 269 32.54 -7.58 18.56
C LEU A 269 31.70 -7.73 19.84
N VAL A 270 30.48 -7.16 19.88
CA VAL A 270 29.53 -7.37 20.98
C VAL A 270 29.10 -8.84 21.05
N PHE A 271 28.82 -9.50 19.93
CA PHE A 271 28.48 -10.93 19.89
C PHE A 271 29.65 -11.81 20.36
N ILE A 272 30.88 -11.51 19.96
CA ILE A 272 32.10 -12.18 20.43
C ILE A 272 32.32 -11.91 21.93
N TRP A 273 32.09 -10.69 22.41
CA TRP A 273 32.21 -10.34 23.83
C TRP A 273 31.14 -11.05 24.68
N CYS A 274 29.88 -11.01 24.26
CA CYS A 274 28.78 -11.74 24.91
C CYS A 274 29.05 -13.25 24.90
N SER A 275 29.40 -13.85 23.77
CA SER A 275 29.71 -15.29 23.71
C SER A 275 30.96 -15.67 24.50
N ARG A 276 31.99 -14.81 24.61
CA ARG A 276 33.13 -15.02 25.52
C ARG A 276 32.75 -14.87 26.99
N LYS A 277 31.89 -13.90 27.33
CA LYS A 277 31.39 -13.67 28.69
C LYS A 277 30.48 -14.82 29.17
N HIS A 278 29.59 -15.30 28.31
CA HIS A 278 28.70 -16.43 28.60
C HIS A 278 29.38 -17.80 28.52
N ARG A 279 30.57 -17.92 27.91
CA ARG A 279 31.43 -19.11 28.07
C ARG A 279 32.09 -19.22 29.47
N GLY A 280 31.87 -18.24 30.36
CA GLY A 280 32.44 -18.22 31.71
C GLY A 280 31.54 -18.72 32.84
N LEU A 281 30.26 -19.06 32.59
CA LEU A 281 29.36 -19.53 33.67
C LEU A 281 28.20 -20.41 33.17
N TYR A 282 28.55 -21.62 32.71
CA TYR A 282 27.66 -22.77 32.84
C TYR A 282 28.38 -23.80 33.70
N HIS A 283 28.18 -23.68 35.01
CA HIS A 283 28.54 -24.74 35.94
C HIS A 283 27.49 -25.84 35.76
N THR A 284 27.74 -26.77 34.84
CA THR A 284 26.94 -27.99 34.71
C THR A 284 27.19 -28.83 35.96
N HIS A 285 26.28 -28.72 36.92
CA HIS A 285 26.06 -29.80 37.88
C HIS A 285 25.50 -31.01 37.12
N GLU A 286 25.67 -32.21 37.68
CA GLU A 286 25.42 -33.50 37.02
C GLU A 286 26.44 -33.84 35.91
N ASP A 287 27.54 -34.47 36.31
CA ASP A 287 28.06 -35.72 35.72
C ASP A 287 29.26 -36.19 36.57
N GLU A 288 29.07 -37.19 37.44
CA GLU A 288 30.16 -37.82 38.19
C GLU A 288 30.51 -39.21 37.61
N PRO A 289 31.52 -39.33 36.73
CA PRO A 289 32.00 -40.61 36.26
C PRO A 289 33.11 -41.19 37.16
N LEU A 290 32.75 -42.21 37.94
CA LEU A 290 33.59 -43.37 38.31
C LEU A 290 35.11 -43.11 38.47
N ALA A 291 35.53 -42.62 39.63
CA ALA A 291 36.90 -42.75 40.11
C ALA A 291 37.02 -43.85 41.18
N LYS A 292 37.73 -44.93 40.87
CA LYS A 292 38.24 -45.89 41.87
C LYS A 292 39.06 -45.15 42.93
N THR A 293 39.09 -45.64 44.18
CA THR A 293 40.32 -46.04 44.91
C THR A 293 40.00 -46.51 46.35
N ASN A 294 40.36 -47.78 46.61
CA ASN A 294 40.73 -48.42 47.88
C ASN A 294 39.78 -48.46 49.11
N GLU A 295 39.48 -49.70 49.50
CA GLU A 295 39.22 -50.17 50.88
C GLU A 295 40.35 -49.74 51.87
N PRO A 296 40.07 -49.56 53.19
CA PRO A 296 39.73 -50.69 54.05
C PRO A 296 38.70 -50.48 55.18
N PHE A 297 38.04 -51.58 55.54
CA PHE A 297 37.72 -52.05 56.91
C PHE A 297 37.09 -51.07 57.92
N ILE A 298 35.81 -51.31 58.25
CA ILE A 298 35.37 -51.61 59.64
C ILE A 298 34.00 -52.34 59.61
N SER A 299 33.88 -53.35 60.47
CA SER A 299 32.68 -54.17 60.68
C SER A 299 31.53 -53.38 61.33
N LEU A 300 30.29 -53.69 60.94
CA LEU A 300 29.14 -53.79 61.86
C LEU A 300 28.02 -54.63 61.20
N GLN A 301 27.35 -55.47 62.00
CA GLN A 301 26.45 -56.53 61.52
C GLN A 301 25.11 -56.01 60.95
N PRO A 302 24.50 -56.71 59.97
CA PRO A 302 23.11 -56.48 59.61
C PRO A 302 22.18 -57.06 60.69
N HIS A 303 21.33 -56.22 61.29
CA HIS A 303 20.22 -56.71 62.10
C HIS A 303 19.14 -57.24 61.15
N GLY A 304 19.02 -58.56 61.03
CA GLY A 304 18.00 -59.17 60.17
C GLY A 304 16.58 -58.95 60.71
N LYS A 305 15.61 -59.24 59.84
CA LYS A 305 14.40 -60.02 60.17
C LYS A 305 13.73 -60.58 58.90
N ASP A 306 13.95 -61.88 58.74
CA ASP A 306 12.98 -62.91 58.35
C ASP A 306 12.45 -62.98 56.90
N ALA A 307 12.16 -64.22 56.49
CA ALA A 307 12.05 -64.65 55.10
C ALA A 307 10.66 -65.21 54.73
N ALA A 308 10.35 -65.05 53.44
CA ALA A 308 9.62 -65.93 52.53
C ALA A 308 8.52 -66.93 53.01
N GLU A 309 7.41 -66.89 52.24
CA GLU A 309 6.55 -68.02 51.80
C GLU A 309 5.62 -68.76 52.81
N PRO A 310 4.63 -69.57 52.33
CA PRO A 310 4.07 -69.74 50.97
C PRO A 310 2.52 -69.66 50.89
N LYS A 311 1.96 -69.89 49.70
CA LYS A 311 0.52 -69.87 49.34
C LYS A 311 -0.34 -71.02 49.92
N LYS A 312 -1.66 -70.80 50.00
CA LYS A 312 -2.77 -71.79 49.88
C LYS A 312 -3.93 -71.12 49.10
N GLU A 313 -4.33 -71.58 47.91
CA GLU A 313 -5.33 -72.65 47.62
C GLU A 313 -6.78 -72.24 48.02
N TRP A 314 -7.89 -72.50 47.30
CA TRP A 314 -8.23 -73.37 46.15
C TRP A 314 -9.10 -72.56 45.16
N TYR A 315 -9.20 -72.87 43.86
CA TYR A 315 -10.09 -73.90 43.29
C TYR A 315 -10.00 -73.78 41.74
N ILE A 316 -10.42 -74.78 40.94
CA ILE A 316 -10.80 -76.16 41.28
C ILE A 316 -9.56 -77.06 41.09
#